data_AF-A0AAW7YVY0-F1
#
_entry.id   AF-A0AAW7YVY0-F1
#
_cell.length_a   1.000
_cell.length_b   1.000
_cell.length_c   1.000
_cell.angle_alpha   90.00
_cell.angle_beta   90.00
_cell.angle_gamma   90.00
#
_symmetry.space_group_name_H-M   'P 1'
#
loop_
_entity.id
_entity.type
_entity.pdbx_description
1 polymer ?
#
loop_
_entity_poly.entity_id
_entity_poly.type
_entity_poly.pdbx_seq_one_letter_code
_entity_poly.pdbx_strand_id
1 'polypeptide(L)' 'MAQAVAALAGLEAKSLQQAVEVGFLIGTRKCLFEESQFRLGSKLLISAERIYAEDDGLAVCACEVKHQHGSIVC' A
#
# COMPACT_ATOMS: atom_id res chain seq x y z
N MET A 1 1.90 -3.09 2.66
CA MET A 1 0.79 -2.55 1.84
C MET A 1 0.23 -1.25 2.42
N ALA A 2 -0.47 -1.26 3.58
CA ALA A 2 -1.07 -0.03 4.16
C ALA A 2 -0.07 1.14 4.35
N GLN A 3 1.16 0.86 4.79
CA GLN A 3 2.19 1.90 4.88
C GLN A 3 2.67 2.43 3.53
N ALA A 4 2.63 1.61 2.46
CA ALA A 4 2.93 2.09 1.11
C ALA A 4 1.80 3.02 0.61
N VAL A 5 0.55 2.71 0.95
CA VAL A 5 -0.60 3.63 0.73
C VAL A 5 -0.40 4.94 1.49
N ALA A 6 0.00 4.87 2.76
CA ALA A 6 0.28 6.07 3.56
C ALA A 6 1.46 6.89 2.98
N ALA A 7 2.49 6.22 2.46
CA ALA A 7 3.60 6.89 1.78
C ALA A 7 3.14 7.59 0.49
N LEU A 8 2.28 6.95 -0.32
CA LEU A 8 1.68 7.57 -1.49
C LEU A 8 0.87 8.81 -1.12
N ALA A 9 -0.04 8.71 -0.15
CA ALA A 9 -0.83 9.85 0.32
C ALA A 9 0.05 10.98 0.88
N GLY A 10 1.12 10.64 1.60
CA GLY A 10 2.08 11.62 2.11
C GLY A 10 2.88 12.32 1.00
N LEU A 11 3.21 11.64 -0.10
CA LEU A 11 3.85 12.25 -1.27
C LEU A 11 2.89 13.20 -1.99
N GLU A 12 1.62 12.83 -2.13
CA GLU A 12 0.57 13.69 -2.71
C GLU A 12 0.34 14.95 -1.85
N ALA A 13 0.20 14.80 -0.53
CA ALA A 13 0.07 15.95 0.38
C ALA A 13 1.26 16.91 0.24
N LYS A 14 2.49 16.37 0.22
CA LYS A 14 3.70 17.17 0.01
C LYS A 14 3.73 17.88 -1.34
N SER A 15 3.29 17.22 -2.43
CA SER A 15 3.26 17.85 -3.76
C SER A 15 2.23 18.99 -3.84
N LEU A 16 1.16 18.90 -3.05
CA LEU A 16 0.15 19.94 -2.87
C LEU A 16 0.50 20.97 -1.78
N GLN A 17 1.68 20.90 -1.17
CA GLN A 17 2.11 21.75 -0.04
C GLN A 17 1.17 21.69 1.17
N GLN A 18 0.51 20.55 1.36
CA GLN A 18 -0.36 20.27 2.50
C GLN A 18 0.39 19.52 3.60
N ALA A 19 -0.16 19.55 4.82
CA ALA A 19 0.33 18.75 5.93
C ALA A 19 0.12 17.25 5.64
N VAL A 20 1.06 16.41 6.08
CA VAL A 20 0.89 14.97 6.03
C VAL A 20 0.08 14.54 7.25
N GLU A 21 -1.11 14.00 6.99
CA GLU A 21 -2.02 13.52 8.03
C GLU A 21 -1.85 12.01 8.28
N VAL A 22 -2.20 11.57 9.49
CA VAL A 22 -2.22 10.14 9.84
C VAL A 22 -3.52 9.52 9.32
N GLY A 23 -3.38 8.43 8.54
CA GLY A 23 -4.52 7.66 8.05
C GLY A 23 -4.83 6.42 8.89
N PHE A 24 -6.08 5.97 8.83
CA PHE A 24 -6.53 4.72 9.44
C PHE A 24 -6.87 3.67 8.36
N LEU A 25 -6.47 2.42 8.58
CA LEU A 25 -6.87 1.31 7.72
C LEU A 25 -8.31 0.91 8.06
N ILE A 26 -9.25 1.20 7.16
CA ILE A 26 -10.67 0.87 7.34
C ILE A 26 -10.97 -0.59 7.03
N GLY A 27 -10.21 -1.21 6.12
CA GLY A 27 -10.34 -2.63 5.80
C GLY A 27 -9.53 -3.05 4.59
N THR A 28 -9.66 -4.31 4.22
CA THR A 28 -9.08 -4.87 2.99
C THR A 28 -10.07 -5.84 2.35
N ARG A 29 -9.94 -6.05 1.04
CA ARG A 29 -10.73 -7.02 0.27
C ARG A 29 -9.80 -7.78 -0.65
N LYS A 30 -10.14 -9.04 -0.97
CA LYS A 30 -9.36 -9.90 -1.88
C LYS A 30 -7.86 -9.99 -1.50
N CYS A 31 -7.57 -9.98 -0.20
CA CYS A 31 -6.22 -10.17 0.33
C CYS A 31 -5.89 -11.67 0.26
N LEU A 32 -5.15 -12.07 -0.78
CA LEU A 32 -4.78 -13.45 -1.05
C LEU A 32 -3.28 -13.59 -0.84
N PHE A 33 -2.85 -14.68 -0.22
CA PHE A 33 -1.45 -14.95 0.05
C PHE A 33 -1.03 -16.24 -0.63
N GLU A 34 0.01 -16.19 -1.44
CA GLU A 34 0.61 -17.37 -2.08
C GLU A 34 1.59 -18.10 -1.13
N GLU A 35 2.02 -17.43 -0.07
CA GLU A 35 2.96 -17.93 0.92
C GLU A 35 2.43 -17.68 2.35
N SER A 36 2.61 -18.64 3.25
CA SER A 36 2.18 -18.51 4.65
C SER A 36 3.14 -17.66 5.52
N GLN A 37 4.37 -17.46 5.06
CA GLN A 37 5.41 -16.74 5.79
C GLN A 37 6.50 -16.23 4.85
N PHE A 38 7.15 -15.13 5.22
CA PHE A 38 8.34 -14.65 4.54
C PHE A 38 9.61 -15.15 5.23
N ARG A 39 10.62 -15.54 4.43
CA ARG A 39 11.92 -15.93 4.97
C ARG A 39 12.65 -14.70 5.55
N LEU A 40 13.36 -14.91 6.66
CA LEU A 40 14.25 -13.89 7.21
C LEU A 40 15.28 -13.44 6.16
N GLY A 41 15.46 -12.13 6.03
CA GLY A 41 16.36 -11.54 5.03
C GLY A 41 15.76 -11.42 3.62
N SER A 42 14.54 -11.90 3.38
CA SER A 42 13.83 -11.63 2.13
C SER A 42 13.61 -10.13 1.95
N LYS A 43 13.89 -9.65 0.75
CA LYS A 43 13.54 -8.30 0.31
C LYS A 43 12.25 -8.38 -0.49
N LEU A 44 11.25 -7.65 0.00
CA LEU A 44 9.94 -7.54 -0.64
C LEU A 44 9.83 -6.19 -1.33
N LEU A 45 9.23 -6.19 -2.51
CA LEU A 45 8.77 -5.01 -3.21
C LEU A 45 7.26 -4.88 -2.96
N ILE A 46 6.84 -3.74 -2.42
CA ILE A 46 5.44 -3.45 -2.15
C ILE A 46 5.03 -2.29 -3.04
N SER A 47 4.00 -2.49 -3.86
CA SER A 47 3.37 -1.43 -4.66
C SER A 47 2.01 -1.08 -4.08
N ALA A 48 1.61 0.18 -4.29
CA ALA A 48 0.29 0.69 -3.98
C ALA A 48 -0.12 1.65 -5.11
N GLU A 49 -1.29 1.42 -5.66
CA GLU A 49 -1.88 2.24 -6.71
C GLU A 49 -3.29 2.67 -6.28
N ARG A 50 -3.53 3.98 -6.26
CA ARG A 50 -4.85 4.53 -5.92
C ARG A 50 -5.83 4.22 -7.06
N ILE A 51 -6.86 3.44 -6.76
CA ILE A 51 -7.89 3.06 -7.74
C ILE A 51 -9.18 3.87 -7.60
N TYR A 52 -9.42 4.39 -6.40
CA TYR A 52 -10.59 5.19 -6.08
C TYR A 52 -10.30 6.08 -4.87
N ALA A 53 -10.91 7.26 -4.83
CA ALA A 53 -10.86 8.14 -3.68
C ALA A 53 -12.11 9.03 -3.63
N GLU A 54 -12.49 9.40 -2.42
CA GLU A 54 -13.57 10.35 -2.12
C GLU A 54 -13.00 11.63 -1.51
N ASP A 55 -13.77 12.70 -1.57
CA ASP A 55 -13.39 14.01 -1.04
C ASP A 55 -13.31 14.03 0.50
N ASP A 56 -13.92 13.06 1.17
CA ASP A 56 -13.86 12.89 2.63
C ASP A 56 -12.55 12.25 3.12
N GLY A 57 -11.65 11.90 2.20
CA GLY A 57 -10.36 11.30 2.49
C GLY A 57 -10.34 9.77 2.43
N LEU A 58 -11.48 9.10 2.19
CA LEU A 58 -11.49 7.67 1.93
C LEU A 58 -10.78 7.38 0.61
N ALA A 59 -9.83 6.46 0.63
CA ALA A 59 -9.12 6.01 -0.57
C ALA A 59 -9.06 4.48 -0.61
N VAL A 60 -9.27 3.93 -1.80
CA VAL A 60 -9.06 2.52 -2.09
C VAL A 60 -7.83 2.40 -2.97
N CYS A 61 -6.91 1.54 -2.56
CA CYS A 61 -5.70 1.25 -3.31
C CYS A 61 -5.64 -0.23 -3.66
N ALA A 62 -5.25 -0.53 -4.90
CA ALA A 62 -4.75 -1.84 -5.26
C ALA A 62 -3.30 -1.96 -4.74
N CYS A 63 -2.99 -3.05 -4.09
CA CYS A 63 -1.65 -3.31 -3.57
C CYS A 63 -1.17 -4.67 -4.05
N GLU A 64 0.13 -4.79 -4.23
CA GLU A 64 0.79 -6.05 -4.57
C GLU A 64 2.09 -6.13 -3.77
N VAL A 65 2.44 -7.35 -3.37
CA VAL A 65 3.72 -7.69 -2.77
C VAL A 65 4.41 -8.71 -3.67
N LYS A 66 5.67 -8.43 -4.00
CA LYS A 66 6.54 -9.31 -4.77
C LYS A 66 7.82 -9.57 -4.01
N HIS A 67 8.42 -10.75 -4.19
CA HIS A 67 9.84 -10.90 -3.88
C HIS A 67 10.66 -10.02 -4.82
N GLN A 68 11.84 -9.58 -4.39
CA GLN A 68 12.74 -8.77 -5.23
C GLN A 68 13.02 -9.39 -6.61
N HIS A 69 12.96 -10.73 -6.73
CA HIS A 69 13.19 -11.47 -7.96
C HIS A 69 11.91 -11.91 -8.70
N GLY A 70 10.76 -11.27 -8.41
CA GLY A 70 9.64 -11.17 -9.33
C GLY A 70 8.41 -12.03 -9.03
N SER A 71 8.47 -13.02 -8.14
CA SER A 71 7.27 -13.79 -7.78
C SER A 71 6.32 -12.94 -6.92
N ILE A 72 5.04 -12.90 -7.31
CA ILE A 72 3.96 -12.29 -6.53
C ILE A 72 3.71 -13.17 -5.30
N VAL A 73 3.51 -12.53 -4.15
CA VAL A 73 3.18 -13.21 -2.89
C VAL A 73 1.85 -12.75 -2.29
N CYS A 74 1.39 -11.54 -2.63
CA CYS A 74 0.12 -10.98 -2.22
C CYS A 74 -0.37 -9.93 -3.22
#